data_AF-A0A1N6LFL1-F1
#
_entry.id   AF-A0A1N6LFL1-F1
#
_cell.length_a   1.000
_cell.length_b   1.000
_cell.length_c   1.000
_cell.angle_alpha   90.00
_cell.angle_beta   90.00
_cell.angle_gamma   90.00
#
_symmetry.space_group_name_H-M   'P 1'
#
loop_
_entity.id
_entity.type
_entity.pdbx_description
1 polymer ?
#
loop_
_entity_poly.entity_id
_entity_poly.type
_entity_poly.pdbx_seq_one_letter_code
_entity_poly.pdbx_strand_id
1 'polypeptide(L)'
;MSGHDPRSPLRSLPWGFLGMVALVLVFESFAAKHEKDLFLKIDAWTWNQTGRRAERPGPSPRVVCLGDSLVQVGVASPVVEKLTGLSTCNLAISGGQAASTYYLLRRVLDTGGRPDALVLDFFPRHLQSSPLAGLDPWTSLARFDELIDLAWAGWDAEFLGRVAIAKIVPTVRSRPEVRSHVLAALNGEDRGDHHHVPPSLRRNLEINRGGSSVPRPRARCSRRTWRLGQRLTFQATGPAIR
;
A
#
# COMPACT_ATOMS: atom_id res chain seq x y z
N MET A 1 -33.36 60.97 1.37
CA MET A 1 -32.05 60.41 1.00
C MET A 1 -31.62 59.49 2.13
N SER A 2 -32.06 58.24 2.10
CA SER A 2 -31.76 57.26 3.14
C SER A 2 -30.50 56.49 2.74
N GLY A 3 -29.41 56.78 3.43
CA GLY A 3 -28.10 56.15 3.23
C GLY A 3 -28.15 54.69 3.64
N HIS A 4 -28.11 53.80 2.64
CA HIS A 4 -27.85 52.39 2.84
C HIS A 4 -26.37 52.26 3.22
N ASP A 5 -26.06 51.94 4.47
CA ASP A 5 -24.69 51.73 4.96
C ASP A 5 -24.21 50.31 4.56
N PRO A 6 -23.26 50.15 3.63
CA PRO A 6 -22.85 48.84 3.10
C PRO A 6 -21.70 48.26 3.95
N ARG A 7 -21.88 48.21 5.26
CA ARG A 7 -20.88 47.70 6.22
C ARG A 7 -21.59 46.71 7.16
N SER A 8 -21.31 45.41 7.23
CA SER A 8 -20.27 44.56 6.67
C SER A 8 -20.77 43.11 6.77
N PRO A 9 -20.67 42.27 5.72
CA PRO A 9 -21.23 40.90 5.71
C PRO A 9 -20.47 39.90 6.61
N LEU A 10 -19.61 40.37 7.51
CA LEU A 10 -18.72 39.55 8.34
C LEU A 10 -19.11 39.54 9.83
N ARG A 11 -20.23 40.15 10.22
CA ARG A 11 -20.68 40.09 11.62
C ARG A 11 -21.49 38.81 11.87
N SER A 12 -20.86 37.94 12.65
CA SER A 12 -21.33 36.69 13.25
C SER A 12 -21.27 35.44 12.36
N LEU A 13 -20.05 34.98 12.08
CA LEU A 13 -19.87 33.53 12.08
C LEU A 13 -20.25 33.03 13.49
N PRO A 14 -21.22 32.12 13.64
CA PRO A 14 -21.63 31.65 14.95
C PRO A 14 -20.44 30.95 15.61
N TRP A 15 -20.12 31.33 16.86
CA TRP A 15 -19.04 30.71 17.63
C TRP A 15 -19.13 29.17 17.67
N GLY A 16 -20.33 28.62 17.59
CA GLY A 16 -20.57 27.17 17.45
C GLY A 16 -19.94 26.56 16.19
N PHE A 17 -19.97 27.24 15.04
CA PHE A 17 -19.33 26.77 13.81
C PHE A 17 -17.80 26.76 13.95
N LEU A 18 -17.22 27.80 14.55
CA LEU A 18 -15.78 27.84 14.83
C LEU A 18 -15.37 26.71 15.79
N GLY A 19 -16.17 26.45 16.82
CA GLY A 19 -15.98 25.32 17.72
C GLY A 19 -16.02 23.96 17.00
N MET A 20 -16.98 23.77 16.10
CA MET A 20 -17.08 22.56 15.27
C MET A 20 -15.86 22.39 14.35
N VAL A 21 -15.44 23.44 13.64
CA VAL A 21 -14.26 23.39 12.76
C VAL A 21 -13.00 23.08 13.56
N ALA A 22 -12.81 23.72 14.72
CA ALA A 22 -11.68 23.43 15.60
C ALA A 22 -11.68 21.97 16.05
N LEU A 23 -12.83 21.42 16.43
CA LEU A 23 -12.97 20.03 16.83
C LEU A 23 -12.60 19.08 15.68
N VAL A 24 -13.11 19.32 14.47
CA VAL A 24 -12.78 18.53 13.28
C VAL A 24 -11.27 18.57 13.02
N LEU A 25 -10.66 19.76 13.05
CA LEU A 25 -9.21 19.90 12.84
C LEU A 25 -8.39 19.15 13.89
N VAL A 26 -8.81 19.17 15.16
CA VAL A 26 -8.15 18.40 16.24
C VAL A 26 -8.26 16.90 15.96
N PHE A 27 -9.44 16.41 15.59
CA PHE A 27 -9.64 14.99 15.25
C PHE A 27 -8.85 14.56 14.02
N GLU A 28 -8.87 15.34 12.93
CA GLU A 28 -8.08 15.04 11.73
C GLU A 28 -6.58 15.08 12.02
N SER A 29 -6.12 16.04 12.82
CA SER A 29 -4.70 16.12 13.23
C SER A 29 -4.30 14.92 14.07
N PHE A 30 -5.18 14.48 14.98
CA PHE A 30 -4.96 13.27 15.76
C PHE A 30 -4.91 12.02 14.87
N ALA A 31 -5.86 11.88 13.94
CA ALA A 31 -5.89 10.76 12.99
C ALA A 31 -4.66 10.74 12.08
N ALA A 32 -4.23 11.90 11.55
CA ALA A 32 -3.02 12.02 10.75
C ALA A 32 -1.76 11.63 11.53
N LYS A 33 -1.65 12.07 12.80
CA LYS A 33 -0.51 11.74 13.66
C LYS A 33 -0.41 10.25 13.96
N HIS A 34 -1.55 9.59 14.16
CA HIS A 34 -1.61 8.16 14.52
C HIS A 34 -1.91 7.24 13.34
N GLU A 35 -1.95 7.76 12.10
CA GLU A 35 -2.25 6.97 10.92
C GLU A 35 -1.36 5.73 10.83
N LYS A 36 -0.06 5.89 11.06
CA LYS A 36 0.94 4.82 10.95
C LYS A 36 0.81 3.74 12.03
N ASP A 37 0.26 4.10 13.17
CA ASP A 37 0.24 3.25 14.36
C ASP A 37 -1.13 2.57 14.55
N LEU A 38 -2.23 3.28 14.23
CA LEU A 38 -3.59 2.82 14.47
C LEU A 38 -4.33 2.38 13.21
N PHE A 39 -4.06 2.99 12.05
CA PHE A 39 -4.94 2.86 10.86
C PHE A 39 -4.22 2.31 9.63
N LEU A 40 -2.93 2.06 9.73
CA LEU A 40 -2.10 1.72 8.59
C LEU A 40 -2.32 0.28 8.14
N LYS A 41 -3.01 0.09 7.02
CA LYS A 41 -3.00 -1.20 6.33
C LYS A 41 -1.58 -1.49 5.83
N ILE A 42 -1.15 -2.74 5.97
CA ILE A 42 0.13 -3.20 5.40
C ILE A 42 0.17 -2.90 3.90
N ASP A 43 -0.92 -3.10 3.19
CA ASP A 43 -1.02 -2.76 1.76
C ASP A 43 -0.86 -1.26 1.52
N ALA A 44 -1.62 -0.40 2.19
CA ALA A 44 -1.48 1.06 2.07
C ALA A 44 -0.04 1.53 2.32
N TRP A 45 0.62 0.97 3.35
CA TRP A 45 2.01 1.27 3.63
C TRP A 45 2.96 0.83 2.52
N THR A 46 2.83 -0.41 2.03
CA THR A 46 3.68 -0.93 0.95
C THR A 46 3.49 -0.13 -0.34
N TRP A 47 2.25 0.22 -0.70
CA TRP A 47 1.92 1.07 -1.84
C TRP A 47 2.61 2.45 -1.72
N ASN A 48 2.55 3.09 -0.54
CA ASN A 48 3.22 4.36 -0.29
C ASN A 48 4.75 4.24 -0.38
N GLN A 49 5.34 3.20 0.22
CA GLN A 49 6.79 2.98 0.14
C GLN A 49 7.26 2.76 -1.30
N THR A 50 6.53 1.99 -2.09
CA THR A 50 6.87 1.77 -3.49
C THR A 50 6.72 3.05 -4.32
N GLY A 51 5.67 3.85 -4.07
CA GLY A 51 5.52 5.17 -4.69
C GLY A 51 6.70 6.10 -4.40
N ARG A 52 7.15 6.17 -3.14
CA ARG A 52 8.35 6.94 -2.74
C ARG A 52 9.63 6.41 -3.36
N ARG A 53 9.75 5.09 -3.51
CA ARG A 53 10.92 4.47 -4.15
C ARG A 53 10.96 4.76 -5.65
N ALA A 54 9.81 4.85 -6.33
CA ALA A 54 9.77 5.26 -7.74
C ALA A 54 10.22 6.71 -7.94
N GLU A 55 10.00 7.59 -6.97
CA GLU A 55 10.50 8.99 -6.98
C GLU A 55 11.99 9.09 -6.67
N ARG A 56 12.56 8.08 -6.00
CA ARG A 56 13.96 8.04 -5.57
C ARG A 56 14.51 6.62 -5.69
N PRO A 57 14.67 6.10 -6.92
CA PRO A 57 15.01 4.69 -7.11
C PRO A 57 16.44 4.32 -6.65
N GLY A 58 17.24 5.32 -6.27
CA GLY A 58 18.66 5.17 -5.94
C GLY A 58 19.52 5.43 -7.17
N PRO A 59 20.74 4.85 -7.23
CA PRO A 59 21.54 4.83 -8.46
C PRO A 59 20.68 4.30 -9.61
N SER A 60 20.60 5.04 -10.72
CA SER A 60 19.68 4.78 -11.83
C SER A 60 19.56 3.28 -12.15
N PRO A 61 18.41 2.65 -11.84
CA PRO A 61 18.26 1.21 -12.03
C PRO A 61 18.27 0.91 -13.53
N ARG A 62 19.13 0.00 -13.94
CA ARG A 62 19.19 -0.52 -15.31
C ARG A 62 18.08 -1.54 -15.56
N VAL A 63 17.57 -2.19 -14.51
CA VAL A 63 16.41 -3.10 -14.56
C VAL A 63 15.35 -2.62 -13.57
N VAL A 64 14.11 -2.46 -14.05
CA VAL A 64 12.97 -2.09 -13.20
C VAL A 64 11.92 -3.20 -13.27
N CYS A 65 11.58 -3.77 -12.11
CA CYS A 65 10.55 -4.80 -11.99
C CYS A 65 9.23 -4.16 -11.60
N LEU A 66 8.17 -4.43 -12.35
CA LEU A 66 6.84 -3.85 -12.22
C LEU A 66 5.81 -4.96 -12.30
N GLY A 67 4.64 -4.77 -11.69
CA GLY A 67 3.62 -5.80 -11.65
C GLY A 67 2.96 -5.90 -10.30
N ASP A 68 2.44 -7.08 -10.01
CA ASP A 68 1.68 -7.35 -8.80
C ASP A 68 2.47 -8.14 -7.75
N SER A 69 1.76 -8.88 -6.88
CA SER A 69 2.36 -9.73 -5.86
C SER A 69 3.30 -10.80 -6.44
N LEU A 70 3.06 -11.32 -7.65
CA LEU A 70 3.92 -12.35 -8.26
C LEU A 70 5.33 -11.82 -8.50
N VAL A 71 5.46 -10.62 -9.06
CA VAL A 71 6.76 -9.96 -9.24
C VAL A 71 7.33 -9.50 -7.90
N GLN A 72 6.48 -8.99 -7.01
CA GLN A 72 6.92 -8.49 -5.71
C GLN A 72 7.58 -9.60 -4.88
N VAL A 73 7.03 -10.82 -4.87
CA VAL A 73 7.62 -11.95 -4.10
C VAL A 73 8.58 -12.81 -4.93
N GLY A 74 8.38 -12.87 -6.25
CA GLY A 74 9.13 -13.74 -7.16
C GLY A 74 10.46 -13.16 -7.62
N VAL A 75 10.59 -11.82 -7.67
CA VAL A 75 11.80 -11.17 -8.19
C VAL A 75 12.59 -10.50 -7.07
N ALA A 76 13.65 -11.17 -6.64
CA ALA A 76 14.61 -10.61 -5.68
C ALA A 76 15.66 -9.78 -6.41
N SER A 77 15.58 -8.45 -6.31
CA SER A 77 16.53 -7.53 -6.97
C SER A 77 18.00 -7.95 -6.76
N PRO A 78 18.49 -8.23 -5.54
CA PRO A 78 19.89 -8.61 -5.32
C PRO A 78 20.34 -9.86 -6.08
N VAL A 79 19.43 -10.79 -6.39
CA VAL A 79 19.72 -11.98 -7.19
C VAL A 79 19.89 -11.61 -8.66
N VAL A 80 19.01 -10.76 -9.19
CA VAL A 80 19.12 -10.24 -10.57
C VAL A 80 20.43 -9.47 -10.73
N GLU A 81 20.78 -8.60 -9.78
CA GLU A 81 22.04 -7.84 -9.82
C GLU A 81 23.26 -8.78 -9.81
N LYS A 82 23.26 -9.80 -8.95
CA LYS A 82 24.36 -10.76 -8.86
C LYS A 82 24.56 -11.55 -10.15
N LEU A 83 23.47 -11.89 -10.85
CA LEU A 83 23.53 -12.71 -12.06
C LEU A 83 23.83 -11.88 -13.32
N THR A 84 23.38 -10.64 -13.37
CA THR A 84 23.44 -9.80 -14.58
C THR A 84 24.49 -8.68 -14.50
N GLY A 85 24.93 -8.31 -13.30
CA GLY A 85 25.73 -7.11 -13.06
C GLY A 85 24.95 -5.80 -13.23
N LEU A 86 23.64 -5.85 -13.46
CA LEU A 86 22.80 -4.68 -13.70
C LEU A 86 22.11 -4.22 -12.41
N SER A 87 22.13 -2.92 -12.14
CA SER A 87 21.39 -2.34 -11.02
C SER A 87 19.89 -2.61 -11.18
N THR A 88 19.26 -3.16 -10.16
CA THR A 88 17.85 -3.59 -10.21
C THR A 88 17.04 -2.97 -9.09
N CYS A 89 15.82 -2.52 -9.42
CA CYS A 89 14.84 -2.02 -8.48
C CYS A 89 13.50 -2.73 -8.68
N ASN A 90 12.88 -3.22 -7.60
CA ASN A 90 11.57 -3.84 -7.64
C ASN A 90 10.50 -2.84 -7.16
N LEU A 91 9.66 -2.41 -8.09
CA LEU A 91 8.52 -1.51 -7.88
C LEU A 91 7.18 -2.24 -8.02
N ALA A 92 7.17 -3.58 -8.03
CA ALA A 92 5.94 -4.33 -8.00
C ALA A 92 5.24 -4.20 -6.64
N ILE A 93 3.91 -4.25 -6.68
CA ILE A 93 3.06 -4.01 -5.50
C ILE A 93 2.02 -5.12 -5.41
N SER A 94 1.83 -5.71 -4.23
CA SER A 94 0.73 -6.65 -4.01
C SER A 94 -0.62 -6.03 -4.38
N GLY A 95 -1.38 -6.72 -5.24
CA GLY A 95 -2.63 -6.23 -5.80
C GLY A 95 -2.47 -5.11 -6.84
N GLY A 96 -1.24 -4.83 -7.27
CA GLY A 96 -0.91 -3.80 -8.25
C GLY A 96 -1.63 -4.04 -9.58
N GLN A 97 -2.21 -2.97 -10.12
CA GLN A 97 -2.89 -2.97 -11.42
C GLN A 97 -1.98 -2.36 -12.49
N ALA A 98 -2.32 -2.56 -13.77
CA ALA A 98 -1.58 -1.97 -14.89
C ALA A 98 -1.45 -0.44 -14.77
N ALA A 99 -2.50 0.25 -14.30
CA ALA A 99 -2.47 1.69 -14.06
C ALA A 99 -1.43 2.08 -12.99
N SER A 100 -1.27 1.28 -11.93
CA SER A 100 -0.27 1.59 -10.89
C SER A 100 1.15 1.47 -11.42
N THR A 101 1.40 0.45 -12.25
CA THR A 101 2.66 0.26 -12.98
C THR A 101 2.96 1.43 -13.90
N TYR A 102 1.96 1.96 -14.62
CA TYR A 102 2.13 3.13 -15.47
C TYR A 102 2.66 4.34 -14.68
N TYR A 103 2.03 4.70 -13.56
CA TYR A 103 2.48 5.84 -12.75
C TYR A 103 3.85 5.62 -12.13
N LEU A 104 4.15 4.41 -11.66
CA LEU A 104 5.46 4.08 -11.11
C LEU A 104 6.56 4.19 -12.16
N LEU A 105 6.34 3.63 -13.36
CA LEU A 105 7.28 3.75 -14.47
C LEU A 105 7.45 5.21 -14.91
N ARG A 106 6.34 5.96 -15.03
CA ARG A 106 6.38 7.38 -15.36
C ARG A 106 7.25 8.16 -14.38
N ARG A 107 7.10 7.95 -13.07
CA ARG A 107 7.95 8.60 -12.05
C ARG A 107 9.43 8.24 -12.21
N VAL A 108 9.75 6.97 -12.50
CA VAL A 108 11.14 6.57 -12.76
C VAL A 108 11.71 7.32 -13.97
N LEU A 109 10.94 7.45 -15.04
CA LEU A 109 11.36 8.17 -16.25
C LEU A 109 11.47 9.69 -16.00
N ASP A 110 10.50 10.29 -15.32
CA ASP A 110 10.45 11.73 -14.99
C ASP A 110 11.61 12.16 -14.08
N THR A 111 12.14 11.24 -13.26
CA THR A 111 13.35 11.47 -12.46
C THR A 111 14.66 11.25 -13.23
N GLY A 112 14.58 11.04 -14.55
CA GLY A 112 15.73 10.84 -15.43
C GLY A 112 16.23 9.40 -15.48
N GLY A 113 15.50 8.46 -14.87
CA GLY A 113 15.78 7.03 -14.99
C GLY A 113 15.68 6.57 -16.44
N ARG A 114 16.62 5.72 -16.86
CA ARG A 114 16.65 5.10 -18.19
C ARG A 114 16.90 3.60 -18.02
N PRO A 115 15.87 2.82 -17.66
CA PRO A 115 16.03 1.37 -17.54
C PRO A 115 16.35 0.79 -18.92
N ASP A 116 17.31 -0.14 -18.96
CA ASP A 116 17.62 -0.92 -20.15
C ASP A 116 16.65 -2.09 -20.34
N ALA A 117 16.07 -2.57 -19.24
CA ALA A 117 15.11 -3.66 -19.24
C ALA A 117 13.99 -3.44 -18.21
N LEU A 118 12.81 -3.96 -18.55
CA LEU A 118 11.65 -4.02 -17.67
C LEU A 118 11.30 -5.49 -17.43
N VAL A 119 11.07 -5.86 -16.17
CA VAL A 119 10.45 -7.14 -15.81
C VAL A 119 8.99 -6.83 -15.47
N LEU A 120 8.06 -7.37 -16.24
CA LEU A 120 6.64 -7.08 -16.12
C LEU A 120 5.84 -8.38 -16.06
N ASP A 121 5.07 -8.56 -15.00
CA ASP A 121 4.10 -9.65 -14.90
C ASP A 121 2.86 -9.22 -14.12
N PHE A 122 1.71 -9.73 -14.54
CA PHE A 122 0.43 -9.47 -13.92
C PHE A 122 -0.40 -10.75 -13.90
N PHE A 123 -0.97 -11.03 -12.73
CA PHE A 123 -2.05 -11.96 -12.58
C PHE A 123 -3.24 -11.50 -13.43
N PRO A 124 -3.83 -12.37 -14.27
CA PRO A 124 -4.84 -11.97 -15.27
C PRO A 124 -6.02 -11.18 -14.71
N ARG A 125 -6.42 -11.44 -13.45
CA ARG A 125 -7.49 -10.68 -12.79
C ARG A 125 -7.14 -9.20 -12.60
N HIS A 126 -5.88 -8.85 -12.32
CA HIS A 126 -5.47 -7.46 -12.12
C HIS A 126 -5.45 -6.67 -13.43
N LEU A 127 -5.30 -7.32 -14.58
CA LEU A 127 -5.44 -6.70 -15.90
C LEU A 127 -6.90 -6.42 -16.27
N GLN A 128 -7.83 -7.26 -15.80
CA GLN A 128 -9.27 -7.12 -16.08
C GLN A 128 -9.97 -6.17 -15.10
N SER A 129 -9.37 -5.93 -13.93
CA SER A 129 -9.99 -5.13 -12.89
C SER A 129 -9.96 -3.65 -13.27
N SER A 130 -11.08 -2.96 -13.14
CA SER A 130 -11.10 -1.49 -13.30
C SER A 130 -10.11 -0.86 -12.31
N PRO A 131 -9.27 0.09 -12.76
CA PRO A 131 -8.40 0.80 -11.84
C PRO A 131 -9.19 1.63 -10.83
N LEU A 132 -10.46 1.93 -11.11
CA LEU A 132 -11.31 2.76 -10.25
C LEU A 132 -12.04 1.97 -9.15
N ALA A 133 -11.92 0.64 -9.14
CA ALA A 133 -12.72 -0.24 -8.26
C ALA A 133 -12.35 -0.16 -6.76
N GLY A 134 -11.21 0.44 -6.39
CA GLY A 134 -10.78 0.54 -4.98
C GLY A 134 -10.10 1.86 -4.67
N LEU A 135 -10.55 2.56 -3.61
CA LEU A 135 -10.03 3.88 -3.24
C LEU A 135 -8.71 3.79 -2.46
N ASP A 136 -8.63 2.87 -1.49
CA ASP A 136 -7.55 2.79 -0.50
C ASP A 136 -6.15 2.73 -1.13
N PRO A 137 -5.91 1.91 -2.17
CA PRO A 137 -4.58 1.79 -2.73
C PRO A 137 -4.09 3.10 -3.37
N TRP A 138 -4.99 3.80 -4.09
CA TRP A 138 -4.66 5.03 -4.80
C TRP A 138 -4.39 6.21 -3.87
N THR A 139 -5.11 6.32 -2.75
CA THR A 139 -4.86 7.39 -1.77
C THR A 139 -3.42 7.35 -1.24
N SER A 140 -2.86 6.14 -1.13
CA SER A 140 -1.52 5.89 -0.60
C SER A 140 -0.42 5.97 -1.66
N LEU A 141 -0.71 5.56 -2.89
CA LEU A 141 0.27 5.53 -3.99
C LEU A 141 0.30 6.81 -4.82
N ALA A 142 -0.83 7.22 -5.39
CA ALA A 142 -0.87 8.23 -6.45
C ALA A 142 -0.71 9.65 -5.91
N ARG A 143 -0.05 10.53 -6.66
CA ARG A 143 -0.01 11.97 -6.39
C ARG A 143 -1.35 12.61 -6.80
N PHE A 144 -1.64 13.84 -6.35
CA PHE A 144 -2.92 14.48 -6.68
C PHE A 144 -3.11 14.70 -8.19
N ASP A 145 -2.06 15.07 -8.91
CA ASP A 145 -2.07 15.22 -10.36
C ASP A 145 -2.35 13.89 -11.08
N GLU A 146 -1.78 12.80 -10.57
CA GLU A 146 -2.00 11.45 -11.11
C GLU A 146 -3.42 10.94 -10.82
N LEU A 147 -4.02 11.34 -9.70
CA LEU A 147 -5.43 11.02 -9.43
C LEU A 147 -6.39 11.72 -10.39
N ILE A 148 -6.09 12.97 -10.73
CA ILE A 148 -6.85 13.73 -11.74
C ILE A 148 -6.70 13.05 -13.10
N ASP A 149 -5.46 12.72 -13.49
CA ASP A 149 -5.16 12.00 -14.73
C ASP A 149 -5.90 10.65 -14.80
N LEU A 150 -5.87 9.87 -13.72
CA LEU A 150 -6.55 8.57 -13.65
C LEU A 150 -8.07 8.70 -13.74
N ALA A 151 -8.65 9.64 -13.00
CA ALA A 151 -10.09 9.88 -13.02
C ALA A 151 -10.56 10.38 -14.39
N TRP A 152 -9.76 11.24 -15.02
CA TRP A 152 -10.03 11.74 -16.36
C TRP A 152 -9.98 10.61 -17.40
N ALA A 153 -8.95 9.76 -17.35
CA ALA A 153 -8.83 8.61 -18.25
C ALA A 153 -10.01 7.63 -18.12
N GLY A 154 -10.55 7.48 -16.91
CA GLY A 154 -11.74 6.66 -16.64
C GLY A 154 -13.08 7.37 -16.76
N TRP A 155 -13.09 8.68 -17.05
CA TRP A 155 -14.29 9.53 -17.08
C TRP A 155 -15.15 9.45 -15.81
N ASP A 156 -14.51 9.35 -14.64
CA ASP A 156 -15.18 9.12 -13.36
C ASP A 156 -14.91 10.25 -12.37
N ALA A 157 -15.78 11.27 -12.41
CA ALA A 157 -15.72 12.40 -11.49
C ALA A 157 -16.08 12.01 -10.04
N GLU A 158 -16.90 10.96 -9.85
CA GLU A 158 -17.23 10.48 -8.50
C GLU A 158 -15.99 9.87 -7.84
N PHE A 159 -15.25 9.05 -8.58
CA PHE A 159 -13.96 8.52 -8.15
C PHE A 159 -13.00 9.65 -7.77
N LEU A 160 -12.86 10.68 -8.62
CA LEU A 160 -12.00 11.82 -8.30
C LEU A 160 -12.39 12.48 -6.98
N GLY A 161 -13.67 12.80 -6.81
CA GLY A 161 -14.18 13.44 -5.61
C GLY A 161 -13.91 12.59 -4.36
N ARG A 162 -14.19 11.28 -4.43
CA ARG A 162 -13.98 10.35 -3.33
C ARG A 162 -12.52 10.20 -2.95
N VAL A 163 -11.62 10.00 -3.91
CA VAL A 163 -10.19 9.83 -3.62
C VAL A 163 -9.56 11.16 -3.18
N ALA A 164 -9.95 12.29 -3.77
CA ALA A 164 -9.45 13.60 -3.35
C ALA A 164 -9.81 13.90 -1.89
N ILE A 165 -11.08 13.69 -1.50
CA ILE A 165 -11.52 13.87 -0.10
C ILE A 165 -10.77 12.90 0.82
N ALA A 166 -10.67 11.62 0.45
CA ALA A 166 -9.97 10.62 1.25
C ALA A 166 -8.46 10.95 1.42
N LYS A 167 -7.85 11.62 0.44
CA LYS A 167 -6.45 12.06 0.50
C LYS A 167 -6.25 13.28 1.41
N ILE A 168 -7.24 14.16 1.52
CA ILE A 168 -7.20 15.38 2.36
C ILE A 168 -7.65 15.09 3.80
N VAL A 169 -8.62 14.20 3.97
CA VAL A 169 -9.32 13.95 5.23
C VAL A 169 -9.01 12.51 5.70
N PRO A 170 -7.97 12.32 6.52
CA PRO A 170 -7.57 11.02 7.05
C PRO A 170 -8.72 10.18 7.61
N THR A 171 -9.67 10.79 8.33
CA THR A 171 -10.80 10.04 8.90
C THR A 171 -11.72 9.44 7.85
N VAL A 172 -11.88 10.08 6.68
CA VAL A 172 -12.68 9.55 5.56
C VAL A 172 -12.01 8.31 4.99
N ARG A 173 -10.70 8.37 4.78
CA ARG A 173 -9.90 7.23 4.29
C ARG A 173 -9.89 6.09 5.30
N SER A 174 -9.69 6.38 6.57
CA SER A 174 -9.60 5.39 7.65
C SER A 174 -10.95 4.99 8.24
N ARG A 175 -12.07 5.41 7.60
CA ARG A 175 -13.42 5.18 8.13
C ARG A 175 -13.74 3.70 8.33
N PRO A 176 -13.40 2.77 7.41
CA PRO A 176 -13.67 1.35 7.63
C PRO A 176 -12.92 0.80 8.86
N GLU A 177 -11.70 1.26 9.12
CA GLU A 177 -10.85 0.83 10.23
C GLU A 177 -11.34 1.44 11.55
N VAL A 178 -11.65 2.73 11.56
CA VAL A 178 -12.26 3.40 12.72
C VAL A 178 -13.56 2.67 13.10
N ARG A 179 -14.42 2.36 12.12
CA ARG A 179 -15.66 1.64 12.37
C ARG A 179 -15.39 0.23 12.90
N SER A 180 -14.45 -0.51 12.31
CA SER A 180 -14.15 -1.87 12.75
C SER A 180 -13.56 -1.91 14.16
N HIS A 181 -12.76 -0.91 14.55
CA HIS A 181 -12.19 -0.76 15.88
C HIS A 181 -13.24 -0.39 16.91
N VAL A 182 -14.12 0.56 16.60
CA VAL A 182 -15.23 0.94 17.49
C VAL A 182 -16.16 -0.26 17.71
N LEU A 183 -16.52 -0.99 16.66
CA LEU A 183 -17.37 -2.17 16.78
C LEU A 183 -16.71 -3.29 17.61
N ALA A 184 -15.42 -3.54 17.40
CA ALA A 184 -14.67 -4.51 18.21
C ALA A 184 -14.65 -4.11 19.69
N ALA A 185 -14.33 -2.84 19.99
CA ALA A 185 -14.32 -2.33 21.36
C ALA A 185 -15.69 -2.44 22.04
N LEU A 186 -16.78 -2.14 21.31
CA LEU A 186 -18.15 -2.30 21.82
C LEU A 186 -18.52 -3.76 22.09
N ASN A 187 -17.93 -4.71 21.36
CA ASN A 187 -18.10 -6.14 21.59
C ASN A 187 -17.19 -6.69 22.71
N GLY A 188 -16.34 -5.86 23.32
CA GLY A 188 -15.31 -6.32 24.26
C GLY A 188 -14.21 -7.15 23.61
N GLU A 189 -14.08 -7.08 22.28
CA GLU A 189 -12.99 -7.71 21.54
C GLU A 189 -11.74 -6.86 21.67
N ASP A 190 -10.68 -7.41 22.26
CA ASP A 190 -9.34 -6.83 22.17
C ASP A 190 -8.74 -7.24 20.82
N ARG A 191 -8.79 -6.34 19.83
CA ARG A 191 -8.06 -6.55 18.57
C ARG A 191 -6.58 -6.25 18.79
N GLY A 192 -5.88 -7.25 19.33
CA GLY A 192 -4.41 -7.26 19.43
C GLY A 192 -3.69 -7.28 18.07
N ASP A 193 -4.40 -7.55 16.97
CA ASP A 193 -3.89 -7.41 15.60
C ASP A 193 -4.06 -5.95 15.14
N HIS A 194 -3.35 -5.05 15.81
CA HIS A 194 -2.99 -3.80 15.17
C HIS A 194 -2.28 -4.16 13.87
N HIS A 195 -2.71 -3.61 12.74
CA HIS A 195 -2.06 -3.77 11.43
C HIS A 195 -0.67 -3.10 11.39
N HIS A 196 0.12 -3.27 12.44
CA HIS A 196 1.47 -2.81 12.52
C HIS A 196 2.28 -3.55 11.47
N VAL A 197 2.81 -2.80 10.52
CA VAL A 197 3.79 -3.31 9.56
C VAL A 197 4.96 -3.88 10.36
N PRO A 198 5.17 -5.22 10.38
CA PRO A 198 6.19 -5.81 11.23
C PRO A 198 7.57 -5.23 10.89
N PRO A 199 8.44 -4.93 11.88
CA PRO A 199 9.79 -4.45 11.60
C PRO A 199 10.58 -5.36 10.65
N SER A 200 10.30 -6.67 10.68
CA SER A 200 10.85 -7.66 9.75
C SER A 200 10.44 -7.40 8.30
N LEU A 201 9.18 -7.03 8.03
CA LEU A 201 8.70 -6.69 6.70
C LEU A 201 9.34 -5.39 6.20
N ARG A 202 9.47 -4.37 7.05
CA ARG A 202 10.16 -3.12 6.70
C ARG A 202 11.59 -3.38 6.25
N ARG A 203 12.34 -4.10 7.09
CA ARG A 203 13.71 -4.50 6.79
C ARG A 203 13.79 -5.36 5.53
N ASN A 204 12.83 -6.24 5.31
CA ASN A 204 12.78 -7.10 4.13
C ASN A 204 12.70 -6.28 2.84
N LEU A 205 11.71 -5.38 2.75
CA LEU A 205 11.52 -4.53 1.58
C LEU A 205 12.68 -3.57 1.36
N GLU A 206 13.39 -3.19 2.42
CA GLU A 206 14.60 -2.38 2.30
C GLU A 206 15.76 -3.18 1.70
N ILE A 207 16.09 -4.34 2.29
CA ILE A 207 17.19 -5.21 1.84
C ILE A 207 16.96 -5.71 0.41
N ASN A 208 15.72 -6.07 0.06
CA ASN A 208 15.37 -6.58 -1.26
C ASN A 208 14.94 -5.49 -2.25
N ARG A 209 15.08 -4.21 -1.87
CA ARG A 209 14.73 -3.04 -2.70
C ARG A 209 13.32 -3.12 -3.30
N GLY A 210 12.35 -3.52 -2.47
CA GLY A 210 10.94 -3.63 -2.81
C GLY A 210 10.44 -5.05 -3.01
N GLY A 211 11.35 -6.01 -3.19
CA GLY A 211 10.99 -7.43 -3.15
C GLY A 211 10.55 -7.86 -1.75
N SER A 212 9.52 -8.70 -1.66
CA SER A 212 9.06 -9.31 -0.41
C SER A 212 9.44 -10.78 -0.41
N SER A 213 10.68 -11.09 -0.05
CA SER A 213 11.16 -12.46 0.01
C SER A 213 11.03 -12.98 1.44
N VAL A 214 10.04 -13.85 1.71
CA VAL A 214 9.91 -14.43 3.05
C VAL A 214 11.17 -15.25 3.32
N PRO A 215 11.99 -14.90 4.34
CA PRO A 215 13.14 -15.72 4.67
C PRO A 215 12.61 -17.11 4.99
N ARG A 216 13.21 -18.16 4.41
CA ARG A 216 12.93 -19.53 4.85
C ARG A 216 12.99 -19.51 6.37
N PRO A 217 11.95 -20.01 7.09
CA PRO A 217 12.04 -20.17 8.52
C PRO A 217 13.38 -20.86 8.75
N ARG A 218 14.30 -20.20 9.47
CA ARG A 218 15.50 -20.91 9.92
C ARG A 218 14.90 -22.10 10.65
N ALA A 219 15.03 -23.29 10.08
CA ALA A 219 14.64 -24.50 10.76
C ALA A 219 15.29 -24.32 12.11
N ARG A 220 14.49 -24.08 13.16
CA ARG A 220 15.05 -24.04 14.50
C ARG A 220 15.69 -25.40 14.55
N CYS A 221 17.01 -25.42 14.55
CA CYS A 221 17.77 -26.60 14.88
C CYS A 221 17.47 -26.81 16.37
N SER A 222 16.24 -27.25 16.67
CA SER A 222 15.96 -27.90 17.90
C SER A 222 16.82 -29.15 17.79
N ARG A 223 18.00 -29.10 18.41
CA ARG A 223 18.62 -30.29 18.99
C ARG A 223 17.70 -30.87 20.07
N ARG A 224 16.41 -31.05 19.78
CA ARG A 224 15.65 -32.15 20.34
C ARG A 224 16.16 -33.33 19.54
N THR A 225 17.09 -34.05 20.15
CA THR A 225 17.33 -35.45 19.87
C THR A 225 15.97 -36.13 19.79
N TRP A 226 15.47 -36.33 18.56
CA TRP A 226 14.45 -37.32 18.31
C TRP A 226 15.11 -38.65 18.69
N ARG A 227 14.90 -39.10 19.92
CA ARG A 227 15.17 -40.49 20.28
C ARG A 227 14.28 -41.32 19.35
N LEU A 228 14.90 -41.95 18.36
CA LEU A 228 14.29 -43.00 17.56
C LEU A 228 13.73 -44.05 18.51
N GLY A 229 12.42 -44.04 18.73
CA GLY A 229 11.74 -45.00 19.58
C GLY A 229 10.37 -45.43 19.06
N GLN A 230 9.89 -44.88 17.93
CA GLN A 230 8.64 -45.32 17.31
C GLN A 230 8.88 -45.67 15.84
N ARG A 231 8.92 -46.98 15.58
CA ARG A 231 8.73 -47.55 14.24
C ARG A 231 7.32 -47.20 13.79
N LEU A 232 7.20 -46.23 12.88
CA LEU A 232 6.00 -46.10 12.07
C LEU A 232 6.14 -47.07 10.89
N THR A 233 5.47 -48.22 11.00
CA THR A 233 5.20 -49.10 9.87
C THR A 233 4.24 -48.38 8.92
N PHE A 234 4.76 -47.87 7.80
CA PHE A 234 3.94 -47.42 6.69
C PHE A 234 3.42 -48.66 5.94
N GLN A 235 2.14 -48.96 6.08
CA GLN A 235 1.47 -49.98 5.30
C GLN A 235 0.96 -49.32 4.01
N ALA A 236 1.64 -49.56 2.90
CA ALA A 236 1.22 -49.09 1.58
C ALA A 236 0.09 -49.99 1.07
N THR A 237 -1.15 -49.52 1.18
CA THR A 237 -2.31 -50.10 0.47
C THR A 237 -2.65 -49.22 -0.71
N GLY A 238 -2.04 -49.52 -1.86
CA GLY A 238 -2.50 -49.04 -3.17
C GLY A 238 -3.25 -50.16 -3.88
N PRO A 239 -4.47 -49.92 -4.42
CA PRO A 239 -5.16 -50.91 -5.25
C PRO A 239 -4.50 -51.01 -6.63
N ALA A 240 -4.29 -52.24 -7.08
CA ALA A 240 -3.88 -52.55 -8.44
C ALA A 240 -5.05 -52.25 -9.40
N ILE A 241 -4.85 -51.30 -10.31
CA ILE A 241 -5.73 -51.09 -11.46
C ILE A 241 -5.31 -52.11 -12.51
N ARG A 242 -6.25 -52.98 -12.92
CA ARG A 242 -6.14 -53.87 -14.08
C ARG A 242 -6.72 -53.18 -15.31
#